data_AF-A0A840Q532-F1
#
_entry.id   AF-A0A840Q532-F1
#
_cell.length_a   1.000
_cell.length_b   1.000
_cell.length_c   1.000
_cell.angle_alpha   90.00
_cell.angle_beta   90.00
_cell.angle_gamma   90.00
#
_symmetry.space_group_name_H-M   'P 1'
#
loop_
_entity.id
_entity.type
_entity.pdbx_description
1 polymer ?
#
loop_
_entity_poly.entity_id
_entity_poly.type
_entity_poly.pdbx_seq_one_letter_code
_entity_poly.pdbx_strand_id
1 'polypeptide(L)'
;MNLCELINKVKDEEGLTWRQLVDRAVSKGEAAPTSIFHLGNPDRPMQDFPRTKTILGLAAALGVAPGVVADAALESLNLRRPDVVEVEAKDVQVHSGDNEGQSHAHSSERWIMIVPDDSTPDDVLNACETAANLRVRLPNGETKRPSNVG
;
A
#
# COMPACT_ATOMS: atom_id res chain seq x y z
N MET A 1 -5.99 -12.69 9.11
CA MET A 1 -7.47 -12.68 9.09
C MET A 1 -7.88 -11.99 7.81
N ASN A 2 -8.60 -12.70 6.95
CA ASN A 2 -9.00 -12.18 5.64
C ASN A 2 -10.25 -11.28 5.77
N LEU A 3 -10.63 -10.58 4.68
CA LEU A 3 -11.72 -9.61 4.71
C LEU A 3 -13.09 -10.25 5.00
N CYS A 4 -13.34 -11.47 4.51
CA CYS A 4 -14.58 -12.19 4.77
C CYS A 4 -14.71 -12.55 6.26
N GLU A 5 -13.61 -13.04 6.86
CA GLU A 5 -13.54 -13.34 8.30
C GLU A 5 -13.73 -12.07 9.13
N LEU A 6 -13.07 -10.97 8.77
CA LEU A 6 -13.23 -9.68 9.47
C LEU A 6 -14.68 -9.21 9.47
N ILE A 7 -15.34 -9.25 8.30
CA ILE A 7 -16.73 -8.81 8.15
C ILE A 7 -17.67 -9.67 9.01
N ASN A 8 -17.56 -10.99 8.91
CA ASN A 8 -18.44 -11.89 9.65
C ASN A 8 -18.19 -11.83 11.15
N LYS A 9 -16.92 -11.74 11.57
CA LYS A 9 -16.55 -11.57 12.98
C LYS A 9 -17.25 -10.37 13.61
N VAL A 10 -17.10 -9.18 13.01
CA VAL A 10 -17.73 -7.95 13.54
C VAL A 10 -19.26 -8.06 13.52
N LYS A 11 -19.81 -8.59 12.43
CA LYS A 11 -21.26 -8.78 12.29
C LYS A 11 -21.82 -9.67 13.40
N ASP A 12 -21.15 -10.79 13.69
CA ASP A 12 -21.62 -11.79 14.63
C ASP A 12 -21.36 -11.39 16.08
N GLU A 13 -20.20 -10.77 16.39
CA GLU A 13 -19.86 -10.25 17.72
C GLU A 13 -20.82 -9.12 18.15
N GLU A 14 -21.24 -8.27 17.21
CA GLU A 14 -22.15 -7.17 17.50
C GLU A 14 -23.63 -7.51 17.25
N GLY A 15 -23.94 -8.73 16.79
CA GLY A 15 -25.31 -9.16 16.50
C GLY A 15 -26.02 -8.31 15.43
N LEU A 16 -25.26 -7.79 14.46
CA LEU A 16 -25.77 -6.87 13.45
C LEU A 16 -26.29 -7.59 12.21
N THR A 17 -27.33 -7.02 11.62
CA THR A 17 -27.76 -7.36 10.26
C THR A 17 -26.89 -6.65 9.22
N TRP A 18 -26.86 -7.18 8.00
CA TRP A 18 -26.20 -6.54 6.86
C TRP A 18 -26.68 -5.10 6.64
N ARG A 19 -27.98 -4.85 6.83
CA ARG A 19 -28.57 -3.51 6.71
C ARG A 19 -28.02 -2.56 7.76
N GLN A 20 -27.92 -3.00 9.02
CA GLN A 20 -27.40 -2.17 10.11
C GLN A 20 -25.92 -1.80 9.91
N LEU A 21 -25.12 -2.70 9.33
CA LEU A 21 -23.73 -2.38 8.95
C LEU A 21 -23.69 -1.28 7.87
N VAL A 22 -24.56 -1.36 6.86
CA VAL A 22 -24.66 -0.33 5.81
C VAL A 22 -25.13 1.01 6.38
N ASP A 23 -26.19 1.00 7.19
CA ASP A 23 -26.75 2.20 7.82
C ASP A 23 -25.72 2.89 8.71
N ARG A 24 -24.87 2.11 9.40
CA ARG A 24 -23.77 2.63 10.23
C ARG A 24 -22.68 3.33 9.43
N ALA A 25 -22.36 2.87 8.22
CA ALA A 25 -21.43 3.60 7.35
C ALA A 25 -22.03 4.94 6.93
N VAL A 26 -23.30 4.94 6.53
CA VAL A 26 -24.02 6.16 6.11
C VAL A 26 -24.14 7.16 7.26
N SER A 27 -24.44 6.71 8.48
CA SER A 27 -24.53 7.60 9.64
C SER A 27 -23.20 8.27 10.01
N LYS A 28 -22.07 7.71 9.56
CA LYS A 28 -20.72 8.26 9.74
C LYS A 28 -20.28 9.15 8.57
N GLY A 29 -21.16 9.43 7.61
CA GLY A 29 -20.87 10.26 6.44
C GLY A 29 -20.17 9.53 5.30
N GLU A 30 -20.00 8.21 5.40
CA GLU A 30 -19.38 7.40 4.36
C GLU A 30 -20.40 6.83 3.37
N ALA A 31 -19.91 6.42 2.21
CA ALA A 31 -20.75 5.78 1.22
C ALA A 31 -21.24 4.40 1.69
N ALA A 32 -22.51 4.10 1.40
CA ALA A 32 -23.10 2.79 1.67
C ALA A 32 -22.27 1.66 0.99
N PRO A 33 -21.66 0.74 1.77
CA PRO A 33 -20.86 -0.34 1.21
C PRO A 33 -21.79 -1.47 0.74
N THR A 34 -22.48 -1.28 -0.38
CA THR A 34 -23.45 -2.25 -0.91
C THR A 34 -22.85 -3.62 -1.20
N SER A 35 -21.54 -3.68 -1.47
CA SER A 35 -20.80 -4.92 -1.69
C SER A 35 -20.45 -5.69 -0.41
N ILE A 36 -20.75 -5.17 0.80
CA ILE A 36 -20.38 -5.81 2.07
C ILE A 36 -20.94 -7.23 2.20
N PHE A 37 -22.16 -7.47 1.70
CA PHE A 37 -22.77 -8.81 1.69
C PHE A 37 -22.00 -9.79 0.79
N HIS A 38 -21.49 -9.33 -0.36
CA HIS A 38 -20.69 -10.17 -1.23
C HIS A 38 -19.31 -10.45 -0.66
N LEU A 39 -18.69 -9.43 -0.04
CA LEU A 39 -17.37 -9.54 0.57
C LEU A 39 -17.39 -10.37 1.87
N GLY A 40 -18.52 -10.44 2.56
CA GLY A 40 -18.75 -11.31 3.71
C GLY A 40 -19.25 -12.71 3.36
N ASN A 41 -19.40 -13.06 2.07
CA ASN A 41 -19.87 -14.39 1.69
C ASN A 41 -18.68 -15.35 1.49
N PRO A 42 -18.56 -16.43 2.28
CA PRO A 42 -17.45 -17.39 2.15
C PRO A 42 -17.44 -18.13 0.81
N ASP A 43 -18.59 -18.30 0.17
CA ASP A 43 -18.73 -18.98 -1.13
C ASP A 43 -18.38 -18.06 -2.31
N ARG A 44 -18.13 -16.77 -2.06
CA ARG A 44 -17.76 -15.79 -3.08
C ARG A 44 -16.42 -15.15 -2.73
N PRO A 45 -15.29 -15.85 -3.01
CA PRO A 45 -13.97 -15.29 -2.76
C PRO A 45 -13.78 -13.99 -3.54
N MET A 46 -13.13 -13.03 -2.89
CA MET A 46 -12.82 -11.74 -3.48
C MET A 46 -11.91 -11.92 -4.70
N GLN A 47 -12.28 -11.27 -5.81
CA GLN A 47 -11.54 -11.37 -7.08
C GLN A 47 -10.59 -10.18 -7.29
N ASP A 48 -11.01 -9.00 -6.85
CA ASP A 48 -10.31 -7.74 -7.08
C ASP A 48 -10.14 -6.96 -5.78
N PHE A 49 -9.09 -6.13 -5.73
CA PHE A 49 -8.86 -5.25 -4.61
C PHE A 49 -9.96 -4.17 -4.51
N PRO A 50 -10.59 -3.96 -3.34
CA PRO A 50 -11.67 -2.98 -3.19
C PRO A 50 -11.19 -1.56 -3.49
N ARG A 51 -12.04 -0.76 -4.14
CA ARG A 51 -11.75 0.66 -4.37
C ARG A 51 -11.69 1.43 -3.05
N THR A 52 -10.96 2.55 -3.01
CA THR A 52 -10.83 3.41 -1.82
C THR A 52 -12.16 3.75 -1.16
N LYS A 53 -13.17 4.12 -1.96
CA LYS A 53 -14.53 4.42 -1.48
C LYS A 53 -15.17 3.23 -0.76
N THR A 54 -14.95 2.01 -1.26
CA THR A 54 -15.43 0.77 -0.65
C THR A 54 -14.69 0.49 0.67
N ILE A 55 -13.37 0.69 0.70
CA ILE A 55 -12.55 0.53 1.91
C ILE A 55 -13.05 1.45 3.02
N LEU A 56 -13.27 2.74 2.72
CA LEU A 56 -13.77 3.72 3.69
C LEU A 56 -15.17 3.36 4.19
N GLY A 57 -16.09 3.01 3.28
CA GLY A 57 -17.43 2.56 3.65
C GLY A 57 -17.42 1.31 4.55
N LEU A 58 -16.57 0.33 4.23
CA LEU A 58 -16.39 -0.87 5.05
C LEU A 58 -15.78 -0.53 6.41
N ALA A 59 -14.76 0.33 6.47
CA ALA A 59 -14.13 0.75 7.71
C ALA A 59 -15.14 1.41 8.66
N ALA A 60 -15.98 2.29 8.12
CA ALA A 60 -17.05 2.93 8.88
C ALA A 60 -18.12 1.92 9.36
N ALA A 61 -18.55 1.00 8.48
CA ALA A 61 -19.49 -0.08 8.81
C ALA A 61 -18.97 -1.01 9.91
N LEU A 62 -17.70 -1.39 9.82
CA LEU A 62 -17.07 -2.35 10.73
C LEU A 62 -16.51 -1.68 12.00
N GLY A 63 -16.47 -0.35 12.06
CA GLY A 63 -15.92 0.37 13.20
C GLY A 63 -14.41 0.22 13.37
N VAL A 64 -13.68 -0.03 12.29
CA VAL A 64 -12.22 -0.23 12.29
C VAL A 64 -11.52 0.84 11.43
N ALA A 65 -10.20 0.95 11.56
CA ALA A 65 -9.43 1.85 10.70
C ALA A 65 -9.38 1.36 9.24
N PRO A 66 -9.35 2.26 8.23
CA PRO A 66 -9.26 1.88 6.81
C PRO A 66 -8.08 0.96 6.49
N GLY A 67 -6.94 1.14 7.17
CA GLY A 67 -5.77 0.26 7.02
C GLY A 67 -6.05 -1.19 7.37
N VAL A 68 -6.88 -1.45 8.39
CA VAL A 68 -7.25 -2.82 8.80
C VAL A 68 -8.08 -3.50 7.71
N VAL A 69 -8.99 -2.76 7.08
CA VAL A 69 -9.77 -3.27 5.94
C VAL A 69 -8.88 -3.54 4.73
N ALA A 70 -7.94 -2.64 4.44
CA ALA A 70 -6.98 -2.82 3.35
C ALA A 70 -6.09 -4.04 3.58
N ASP A 71 -5.65 -4.30 4.81
CA ASP A 71 -4.84 -5.47 5.17
C ASP A 71 -5.61 -6.77 5.02
N ALA A 72 -6.84 -6.79 5.53
CA ALA A 72 -7.71 -7.95 5.38
C ALA A 72 -8.03 -8.22 3.90
N ALA A 73 -8.14 -7.16 3.07
CA ALA A 73 -8.33 -7.29 1.64
C ALA A 73 -7.09 -7.86 0.92
N LEU A 74 -5.88 -7.43 1.30
CA LEU A 74 -4.64 -8.02 0.78
C LEU A 74 -4.54 -9.50 1.13
N GLU A 75 -4.82 -9.85 2.39
CA GLU A 75 -4.87 -11.23 2.87
C GLU A 75 -5.87 -12.08 2.06
N SER A 76 -7.06 -11.54 1.78
CA SER A 76 -8.08 -12.22 0.96
C SER A 76 -7.64 -12.52 -0.47
N LEU A 77 -6.71 -11.76 -1.03
CA LEU A 77 -6.18 -11.96 -2.38
C LEU A 77 -4.83 -12.71 -2.37
N ASN A 78 -4.36 -13.13 -1.20
CA ASN A 78 -3.01 -13.66 -1.01
C ASN A 78 -1.94 -12.70 -1.58
N LEU A 79 -2.18 -11.39 -1.42
CA LEU A 79 -1.26 -10.31 -1.80
C LEU A 79 -0.56 -9.80 -0.55
N ARG A 80 0.67 -9.33 -0.72
CA ARG A 80 1.40 -8.61 0.33
C ARG A 80 1.19 -7.12 0.14
N ARG A 81 1.24 -6.35 1.23
CA ARG A 81 1.40 -4.90 1.10
C ARG A 81 2.63 -4.66 0.22
N PRO A 82 2.55 -3.78 -0.78
CA PRO A 82 3.74 -3.21 -1.36
C PRO A 82 4.53 -2.63 -0.20
N ASP A 83 5.68 -3.23 0.11
CA ASP A 83 6.58 -2.75 1.16
C ASP A 83 7.29 -1.52 0.59
N VAL A 84 6.52 -0.45 0.42
CA VAL A 84 6.93 0.77 -0.26
C VAL A 84 7.37 1.72 0.83
N VAL A 85 8.68 1.77 1.00
CA VAL A 85 9.33 2.86 1.72
C VAL A 85 9.28 4.08 0.80
N GLU A 86 8.54 5.11 1.20
CA GLU A 86 8.65 6.42 0.57
C GLU A 86 9.84 7.14 1.20
N VAL A 87 10.85 7.40 0.37
CA VAL A 87 12.01 8.21 0.72
C VAL A 87 11.99 9.51 -0.07
N GLU A 88 12.08 10.62 0.65
CA GLU A 88 12.33 11.94 0.07
C GLU A 88 13.84 12.14 -0.07
N ALA A 89 14.32 12.16 -1.30
CA ALA A 89 15.73 12.34 -1.59
C ALA A 89 16.00 13.79 -1.99
N LYS A 90 16.94 14.43 -1.30
CA LYS A 90 17.40 15.80 -1.62
C LYS A 90 18.13 15.87 -2.97
N ASP A 91 18.86 14.80 -3.30
CA ASP A 91 19.53 14.62 -4.59
C ASP A 91 19.34 13.17 -5.04
N VAL A 92 19.11 12.97 -6.35
CA VAL A 92 18.92 11.65 -6.95
C VAL A 92 19.75 11.55 -8.21
N GLN A 93 20.76 10.69 -8.16
CA GLN A 93 21.56 10.34 -9.32
C GLN A 93 21.08 9.00 -9.88
N VAL A 94 20.45 9.06 -11.07
CA VAL A 94 20.02 7.88 -11.81
C VAL A 94 21.15 7.49 -12.75
N HIS A 95 21.80 6.37 -12.46
CA HIS A 95 22.84 5.84 -13.31
C HIS A 95 22.24 4.84 -14.29
N SER A 96 22.57 5.04 -15.57
CA SER A 96 22.37 4.03 -16.61
C SER A 96 23.68 3.30 -16.76
N GLY A 97 23.68 1.97 -16.70
CA GLY A 97 24.90 1.15 -16.64
C GLY A 97 25.92 1.51 -17.72
N ASP A 98 27.07 2.01 -17.25
CA ASP A 98 28.44 1.81 -17.75
C ASP A 98 29.39 2.66 -16.90
N ASN A 99 29.40 2.45 -15.58
CA ASN A 99 30.42 3.04 -14.71
C ASN A 99 31.03 1.98 -13.80
N GLU A 100 32.33 1.79 -13.95
CA GLU A 100 33.17 0.84 -13.24
C GLU A 100 33.16 1.16 -11.74
N GLY A 101 32.38 0.39 -10.98
CA GLY A 101 32.26 0.55 -9.54
C GLY A 101 31.32 -0.48 -8.93
N GLN A 102 31.78 -1.73 -8.83
CA GLN A 102 31.23 -2.81 -7.99
C GLN A 102 29.70 -2.98 -8.00
N SER A 103 29.08 -3.04 -9.18
CA SER A 103 27.69 -3.48 -9.31
C SER A 103 27.66 -4.72 -10.19
N HIS A 104 27.20 -5.85 -9.63
CA HIS A 104 26.82 -7.05 -10.40
C HIS A 104 25.50 -6.82 -11.17
N ALA A 105 25.25 -5.59 -11.63
CA ALA A 105 24.04 -5.21 -12.32
C ALA A 105 24.22 -5.44 -13.81
N HIS A 106 23.26 -6.12 -14.44
CA HIS A 106 23.27 -6.34 -15.88
C HIS A 106 23.20 -5.00 -16.62
N SER A 107 23.84 -4.90 -17.80
CA SER A 107 23.96 -3.64 -18.58
C SER A 107 22.63 -3.01 -19.02
N SER A 108 21.50 -3.66 -18.76
CA SER A 108 20.15 -3.13 -18.98
C SER A 108 19.48 -2.56 -17.72
N GLU A 109 20.13 -2.63 -16.56
CA GLU A 109 19.53 -2.24 -15.28
C GLU A 109 19.77 -0.75 -14.99
N ARG A 110 18.70 -0.07 -14.56
CA ARG A 110 18.75 1.29 -14.04
C ARG A 110 18.77 1.21 -12.52
N TRP A 111 19.73 1.86 -11.89
CA TRP A 111 19.83 1.92 -10.44
C TRP A 111 19.77 3.37 -9.96
N ILE A 112 19.21 3.53 -8.77
CA ILE A 112 19.12 4.82 -8.07
C ILE A 112 20.03 4.70 -6.85
N MET A 113 21.02 5.58 -6.75
CA MET A 113 21.82 5.70 -5.54
C MET A 113 21.10 6.61 -4.55
N ILE A 114 20.83 6.09 -3.36
CA ILE A 114 20.26 6.85 -2.25
C ILE A 114 21.38 7.03 -1.24
N VAL A 115 21.83 8.27 -1.06
CA VAL A 115 22.85 8.60 -0.05
C VAL A 115 22.12 9.19 1.16
N PRO A 116 21.95 8.42 2.24
CA PRO A 116 21.34 8.94 3.46
C PRO A 116 22.25 10.00 4.09
N ASP A 117 21.64 11.01 4.70
CA ASP A 117 22.37 11.97 5.55
C ASP A 117 22.41 11.49 7.00
N ASP A 118 23.24 12.13 7.84
CA ASP A 118 23.40 11.79 9.26
C ASP A 118 22.10 11.91 10.08
N SER A 119 21.04 12.51 9.51
CA SER A 119 19.72 12.63 10.15
C SER A 119 18.75 11.53 9.74
N THR A 120 19.15 10.61 8.86
CA THR A 120 18.31 9.50 8.39
C THR A 120 18.18 8.43 9.47
N PRO A 121 16.96 8.10 9.92
CA PRO A 121 16.75 7.08 10.95
C PRO A 121 17.17 5.67 10.52
N ASP A 122 17.69 4.87 11.45
CA ASP A 122 18.14 3.49 11.21
C ASP A 122 17.03 2.56 10.69
N ASP A 123 15.77 2.78 11.10
CA ASP A 123 14.63 2.02 10.61
C ASP A 123 14.33 2.29 9.13
N VAL A 124 14.56 3.52 8.65
CA VAL A 124 14.47 3.88 7.23
C VAL A 124 15.61 3.24 6.45
N LEU A 125 16.84 3.23 6.99
CA LEU A 125 17.98 2.56 6.36
C LEU A 125 17.74 1.06 6.19
N ASN A 126 17.31 0.40 7.25
CA ASN A 126 17.00 -1.03 7.24
C ASN A 126 15.83 -1.36 6.29
N ALA A 127 14.82 -0.49 6.22
CA ALA A 127 13.72 -0.64 5.28
C ALA A 127 14.20 -0.49 3.82
N CYS A 128 15.13 0.43 3.52
CA CYS A 128 15.74 0.55 2.19
C CYS A 128 16.56 -0.69 1.78
N GLU A 129 17.24 -1.35 2.71
CA GLU A 129 18.02 -2.56 2.43
C GLU A 129 17.16 -3.80 2.20
N THR A 130 16.02 -3.89 2.90
CA THR A 130 15.17 -5.08 2.91
C THR A 130 13.92 -4.98 2.04
N ALA A 131 13.52 -3.77 1.63
CA ALA A 131 12.31 -3.55 0.85
C ALA A 131 12.41 -4.19 -0.54
N ALA A 132 11.40 -5.00 -0.87
CA ALA A 132 11.27 -5.58 -2.20
C ALA A 132 10.96 -4.54 -3.28
N ASN A 133 10.44 -3.37 -2.92
CA ASN A 133 10.07 -2.30 -3.86
C ASN A 133 10.26 -0.90 -3.23
N LEU A 134 11.26 -0.14 -3.69
CA LEU A 134 11.48 1.24 -3.27
C LEU A 134 10.75 2.23 -4.19
N ARG A 135 10.02 3.20 -3.61
CA ARG A 135 9.45 4.34 -4.36
C ARG A 135 10.13 5.63 -3.93
N VAL A 136 10.93 6.19 -4.83
CA VAL A 136 11.62 7.47 -4.61
C VAL A 136 10.73 8.62 -5.07
N ARG A 137 10.50 9.62 -4.20
CA ARG A 137 9.81 10.88 -4.56
C ARG A 137 10.83 11.99 -4.69
N LEU A 138 10.82 12.66 -5.85
CA LEU A 138 11.64 13.84 -6.11
C LEU A 138 10.91 15.10 -5.60
N PRO A 139 11.59 16.01 -4.87
CA PRO A 139 10.95 17.20 -4.31
C PRO A 139 10.33 18.12 -5.36
N ASN A 140 10.83 18.08 -6.61
CA ASN A 140 10.30 18.82 -7.75
C ASN A 140 10.36 17.91 -8.98
N GLY A 141 9.29 17.83 -9.77
CA GLY A 141 9.12 16.91 -10.92
C GLY A 141 10.08 17.10 -12.11
N GLU A 142 11.25 17.71 -11.92
CA GLU A 142 12.30 17.84 -12.92
C GLU A 142 13.42 16.84 -12.62
N THR A 143 13.39 15.70 -13.31
CA THR A 143 14.59 14.91 -13.49
C THR A 143 15.59 15.76 -14.27
N LYS A 144 16.59 16.35 -13.60
CA LYS A 144 17.81 16.79 -14.30
C LYS A 144 18.47 15.53 -14.85
N ARG A 145 18.33 15.31 -16.16
CA ARG A 145 19.17 14.33 -16.84
C ARG A 145 20.63 14.78 -16.63
N PRO A 146 21.56 13.86 -16.32
CA PRO A 146 22.96 14.20 -16.36
C PRO A 146 23.26 14.73 -17.77
N SER A 147 23.80 15.95 -17.82
CA SER A 147 24.37 16.51 -19.03
C SER A 147 25.48 15.56 -19.45
N ASN A 148 25.33 14.90 -20.60
CA ASN A 148 26.45 14.20 -21.22
C ASN A 148 27.54 15.25 -21.46
N VAL A 149 28.63 15.15 -20.69
CA VAL A 149 29.87 15.86 -21.02
C VAL A 149 30.50 15.05 -22.14
N GLY A 150 30.32 15.54 -23.36
CA GLY A 150 31.04 15.13 -24.57
C GLY A 150 31.46 16.39 -25.31
#